data_AF-A0A0X3V7Q5-F1
#
_entry.id   AF-A0A0X3V7Q5-F1
#
_cell.length_a   1.000
_cell.length_b   1.000
_cell.length_c   1.000
_cell.angle_alpha   90.00
_cell.angle_beta   90.00
_cell.angle_gamma   90.00
#
_symmetry.space_group_name_H-M   'P 1'
#
loop_
_entity.id
_entity.type
_entity.pdbx_description
1 polymer ?
#
loop_
_entity_poly.entity_id
_entity_poly.type
_entity_poly.pdbx_seq_one_letter_code
_entity_poly.pdbx_strand_id
1 'polypeptide(L)'
;MPMQVQVLSNHSGQQLDRTIGQLREAETAAAAWRNEHGRAWNDLEESRRTKPWWRHKLGLTTVAEQEASARTQLAWHGVLTADQNRQLIDTRARQLSAGMSGEQALADGLAVLDDSWTMLRGYRNRRGETDHLLVGPTGVWAIEVKRRRIRLHVIGEQWWYEKLTAQGRCTEVAAAVDAGGRTWGRQVTDVAADLATWLAHNGHSLPVRTAVMIMHEQARLGRCESPDVNVVGTRVVHLLWAIERSATVLTAPQRQEIVALIRRDHSFHSERRG
;
A
#
# COMPACT_ATOMS: atom_id res chain seq x y z
N MET A 1 5.80 -15.10 -27.19
CA MET A 1 6.52 -14.71 -25.95
C MET A 1 5.49 -14.34 -24.90
N PRO A 2 5.81 -14.29 -23.59
CA PRO A 2 4.88 -13.80 -22.58
C PRO A 2 4.62 -12.29 -22.73
N MET A 3 3.51 -11.80 -22.17
CA MET A 3 3.19 -10.37 -22.04
C MET A 3 4.39 -9.54 -21.58
N GLN A 4 4.55 -8.36 -22.18
CA GLN A 4 5.61 -7.43 -21.82
C GLN A 4 5.25 -6.66 -20.56
N VAL A 5 6.17 -6.54 -19.61
CA VAL A 5 5.98 -5.74 -18.38
C VAL A 5 7.01 -4.60 -18.38
N GLN A 6 6.51 -3.37 -18.23
CA GLN A 6 7.31 -2.15 -18.18
C GLN A 6 7.00 -1.40 -16.88
N VAL A 7 8.02 -1.01 -16.12
CA VAL A 7 7.85 -0.22 -14.89
C VAL A 7 8.06 1.25 -15.25
N LEU A 8 7.02 2.06 -15.11
CA LEU A 8 7.10 3.52 -15.33
C LEU A 8 7.58 4.22 -14.07
N SER A 9 7.03 3.84 -12.91
CA SER A 9 7.51 4.29 -11.61
C SER A 9 7.48 3.15 -10.58
N ASN A 10 8.45 3.15 -9.66
CA ASN A 10 8.54 2.19 -8.56
C ASN A 10 8.36 2.89 -7.20
N HIS A 11 7.32 3.72 -7.09
CA HIS A 11 7.10 4.51 -5.89
C HIS A 11 6.86 3.64 -4.65
N SER A 12 6.07 2.57 -4.79
CA SER A 12 5.81 1.59 -3.73
C SER A 12 7.10 0.94 -3.22
N GLY A 13 8.01 0.52 -4.11
CA GLY A 13 9.31 -0.05 -3.74
C GLY A 13 10.19 0.96 -2.99
N GLN A 14 10.31 2.19 -3.51
CA GLN A 14 11.09 3.25 -2.85
C GLN A 14 10.51 3.65 -1.49
N GLN A 15 9.19 3.62 -1.32
CA GLN A 15 8.56 3.84 -0.02
C GLN A 15 8.85 2.69 0.95
N LEU A 16 8.80 1.44 0.48
CA LEU A 16 9.11 0.28 1.29
C LEU A 16 10.58 0.32 1.76
N ASP A 17 11.52 0.58 0.87
CA ASP A 17 12.95 0.66 1.21
C ASP A 17 13.23 1.74 2.26
N ARG A 18 12.62 2.93 2.11
CA ARG A 18 12.70 4.00 3.12
C ARG A 18 12.11 3.58 4.45
N THR A 19 10.96 2.92 4.44
CA THR A 19 10.30 2.45 5.68
C THR A 19 11.10 1.35 6.36
N ILE A 20 11.75 0.45 5.60
CA ILE A 20 12.68 -0.56 6.13
C ILE A 20 13.91 0.11 6.75
N GLY A 21 14.46 1.16 6.13
CA GLY A 21 15.52 1.97 6.72
C GLY A 21 15.12 2.57 8.07
N GLN A 22 13.95 3.23 8.11
CA GLN A 22 13.38 3.78 9.35
C GLN A 22 13.13 2.72 10.41
N LEU A 23 12.74 1.50 10.02
CA LEU A 23 12.54 0.40 10.96
C LEU A 23 13.85 -0.01 11.64
N ARG A 24 14.93 -0.13 10.86
CA ARG A 24 16.28 -0.44 11.39
C ARG A 24 16.78 0.63 12.35
N GLU A 25 16.55 1.90 12.01
CA GLU A 25 16.86 3.03 12.90
C GLU A 25 16.05 2.96 14.20
N ALA A 26 14.75 2.71 14.10
CA ALA A 26 13.86 2.56 15.26
C ALA A 26 14.23 1.36 16.14
N GLU A 27 14.64 0.23 15.55
CA GLU A 27 15.16 -0.93 16.27
C GLU A 27 16.44 -0.60 17.03
N THR A 28 17.36 0.12 16.39
CA THR A 28 18.61 0.59 17.02
C THR A 28 18.32 1.53 18.18
N ALA A 29 17.40 2.49 18.00
CA ALA A 29 16.98 3.41 19.05
C ALA A 29 16.31 2.67 20.23
N ALA A 30 15.42 1.70 19.95
CA ALA A 30 14.79 0.89 20.98
C ALA A 30 15.83 0.07 21.77
N ALA A 31 16.82 -0.52 21.09
CA ALA A 31 17.92 -1.22 21.76
C ALA A 31 18.75 -0.28 22.65
N ALA A 32 19.05 0.93 22.18
CA ALA A 32 19.78 1.93 22.97
C ALA A 32 19.01 2.33 24.24
N TRP A 33 17.69 2.56 24.16
CA TRP A 33 16.87 2.85 25.34
C TRP A 33 16.79 1.69 26.32
N ARG A 34 16.71 0.44 25.84
CA ARG A 34 16.74 -0.74 26.73
C ARG A 34 18.08 -0.86 27.45
N ASN A 35 19.19 -0.60 26.76
CA ASN A 35 20.52 -0.58 27.37
C ASN A 35 20.63 0.54 28.42
N GLU A 36 20.12 1.74 28.12
CA GLU A 36 20.10 2.86 29.06
C GLU A 36 19.26 2.55 30.30
N HIS A 37 18.08 1.96 30.11
CA HIS A 37 17.23 1.50 31.22
C HIS A 37 17.95 0.45 32.07
N GLY A 38 18.65 -0.50 31.46
CA GLY A 38 19.47 -1.48 32.17
C GLY A 38 20.58 -0.84 33.00
N ARG A 39 21.27 0.17 32.47
CA ARG A 39 22.28 0.95 33.21
C ARG A 39 21.66 1.71 34.38
N ALA A 40 20.59 2.47 34.13
CA ALA A 40 19.91 3.25 35.16
C ALA A 40 19.34 2.36 36.28
N TRP A 41 18.85 1.17 35.93
CA TRP A 41 18.40 0.17 36.90
C TRP A 41 19.55 -0.33 37.77
N ASN A 42 20.70 -0.65 37.17
CA ASN A 42 21.89 -1.07 37.93
C ASN A 42 22.39 0.02 38.87
N ASP A 43 22.42 1.29 38.43
CA ASP A 43 22.75 2.45 39.27
C ASP A 43 21.78 2.56 40.46
N LEU A 44 20.48 2.35 40.21
CA LEU A 44 19.46 2.38 41.26
C LEU A 44 19.70 1.26 42.28
N GLU A 45 19.98 0.04 41.83
CA GLU A 45 20.33 -1.06 42.72
C GLU A 45 21.60 -0.78 43.54
N GLU A 46 22.64 -0.23 42.91
CA GLU A 46 23.89 0.11 43.58
C GLU A 46 23.68 1.22 44.63
N SER A 47 22.90 2.24 44.32
CA SER A 47 22.54 3.30 45.26
C SER A 47 21.75 2.77 46.48
N ARG A 48 20.95 1.72 46.27
CA ARG A 48 20.23 1.02 47.35
C ARG A 48 21.17 0.17 48.19
N ARG A 49 22.16 -0.51 47.59
CA ARG A 49 23.14 -1.35 48.31
C ARG A 49 24.13 -0.54 49.13
N THR A 50 24.55 0.62 48.65
CA THR A 50 25.51 1.52 49.32
C THR A 50 24.88 2.36 50.43
N LYS A 51 23.57 2.21 50.65
CA LYS A 51 22.80 2.97 51.64
C LYS A 51 23.15 2.55 53.07
N PRO A 52 23.39 3.52 53.99
CA PRO A 52 23.63 3.21 55.39
C PRO A 52 22.46 2.41 55.99
N TRP A 53 22.78 1.36 56.77
CA TRP A 53 21.80 0.43 57.34
C TRP A 53 20.68 1.12 58.16
N TRP A 54 20.98 2.25 58.82
CA TRP A 54 19.99 3.01 59.59
C TRP A 54 18.94 3.66 58.69
N ARG A 55 19.31 4.11 57.48
CA ARG A 55 18.36 4.63 56.48
C ARG A 55 17.49 3.53 55.90
N HIS A 56 18.01 2.30 55.81
CA HIS A 56 17.19 1.14 55.47
C HIS A 56 16.13 0.87 56.53
N LYS A 57 16.49 0.86 57.82
CA LYS A 57 15.53 0.64 58.90
C LYS A 57 14.46 1.73 59.00
N LEU A 58 14.80 2.97 58.68
CA LEU A 58 13.86 4.11 58.71
C LEU A 58 13.10 4.33 57.39
N GLY A 59 13.36 3.54 56.34
CA GLY A 59 12.70 3.71 55.03
C GLY A 59 13.01 5.03 54.31
N LEU A 60 14.11 5.72 54.67
CA LEU A 60 14.43 7.06 54.13
C LEU A 60 15.18 6.96 52.81
N THR A 61 14.69 7.56 51.73
CA THR A 61 15.41 7.62 50.44
C THR A 61 16.61 8.56 50.48
N THR A 62 17.68 8.24 49.75
CA THR A 62 18.83 9.15 49.57
C THR A 62 18.62 10.01 48.31
N VAL A 63 19.32 11.14 48.20
CA VAL A 63 19.31 11.96 46.96
C VAL A 63 19.80 11.13 45.77
N ALA A 64 20.87 10.35 45.95
CA ALA A 64 21.37 9.43 44.93
C ALA A 64 20.33 8.38 44.49
N GLU A 65 19.57 7.82 45.44
CA GLU A 65 18.47 6.89 45.14
C GLU A 65 17.32 7.58 44.40
N GLN A 66 16.98 8.82 44.75
CA GLN A 66 15.96 9.61 44.06
C GLN A 66 16.38 9.95 42.62
N GLU A 67 17.62 10.39 42.42
CA GLU A 67 18.17 10.69 41.09
C GLU A 67 18.27 9.43 40.22
N ALA A 68 18.77 8.32 40.75
CA ALA A 68 18.84 7.04 40.03
C ALA A 68 17.44 6.50 39.69
N SER A 69 16.47 6.67 40.60
CA SER A 69 15.07 6.33 40.36
C SER A 69 14.46 7.19 39.25
N ALA A 70 14.73 8.50 39.25
CA ALA A 70 14.27 9.41 38.19
C ALA A 70 14.88 9.03 36.83
N ARG A 71 16.19 8.75 36.76
CA ARG A 71 16.85 8.28 35.53
C ARG A 71 16.23 6.97 35.02
N THR A 72 15.97 6.02 35.91
CA THR A 72 15.32 4.74 35.56
C THR A 72 13.93 4.97 34.97
N GLN A 73 13.12 5.83 35.60
CA GLN A 73 11.77 6.16 35.12
C GLN A 73 11.80 6.85 33.75
N LEU A 74 12.75 7.78 33.53
CA LEU A 74 12.94 8.44 32.24
C LEU A 74 13.36 7.45 31.15
N ALA A 75 14.33 6.59 31.44
CA ALA A 75 14.80 5.56 30.51
C ALA A 75 13.68 4.55 30.17
N TRP A 76 12.85 4.18 31.14
CA TRP A 76 11.68 3.33 30.92
C TRP A 76 10.65 3.98 29.99
N HIS A 77 10.35 5.28 30.19
CA HIS A 77 9.49 6.01 29.25
C HIS A 77 10.09 6.03 27.84
N GLY A 78 11.41 6.24 27.74
CA GLY A 78 12.13 6.15 26.47
C GLY A 78 11.95 4.79 25.77
N VAL A 79 12.04 3.69 26.51
CA VAL A 79 11.78 2.33 25.98
C VAL A 79 10.36 2.22 25.44
N LEU A 80 9.36 2.64 26.20
CA LEU A 80 7.95 2.55 25.79
C LEU A 80 7.67 3.34 24.51
N THR A 81 8.15 4.59 24.44
CA THR A 81 7.98 5.43 23.24
C THR A 81 8.71 4.86 22.03
N ALA A 82 9.95 4.37 22.22
CA ALA A 82 10.73 3.77 21.13
C ALA A 82 10.06 2.50 20.59
N ASP A 83 9.53 1.64 21.47
CA ASP A 83 8.82 0.42 21.07
C ASP A 83 7.50 0.73 20.34
N GLN A 84 6.74 1.74 20.78
CA GLN A 84 5.54 2.19 20.07
C GLN A 84 5.86 2.71 18.66
N ASN A 85 6.87 3.58 18.54
CA ASN A 85 7.29 4.10 17.24
C ASN A 85 7.74 2.98 16.29
N ARG A 86 8.55 2.03 16.81
CA ARG A 86 8.98 0.85 16.06
C ARG A 86 7.78 0.03 15.56
N GLN A 87 6.76 -0.20 16.40
CA GLN A 87 5.56 -0.95 16.01
C GLN A 87 4.75 -0.25 14.91
N LEU A 88 4.65 1.09 14.95
CA LEU A 88 3.97 1.87 13.92
C LEU A 88 4.69 1.77 12.57
N ILE A 89 6.02 1.90 12.57
CA ILE A 89 6.86 1.80 11.37
C ILE A 89 6.80 0.38 10.79
N ASP A 90 6.90 -0.64 11.63
CA ASP A 90 6.78 -2.06 11.22
C ASP A 90 5.40 -2.34 10.60
N THR A 91 4.32 -1.87 11.23
CA THR A 91 2.97 -2.00 10.68
C THR A 91 2.86 -1.37 9.29
N ARG A 92 3.44 -0.18 9.09
CA ARG A 92 3.49 0.49 7.79
C ARG A 92 4.31 -0.30 6.76
N ALA A 93 5.47 -0.83 7.14
CA ALA A 93 6.31 -1.65 6.26
C ALA A 93 5.55 -2.90 5.77
N ARG A 94 4.84 -3.58 6.68
CA ARG A 94 4.00 -4.74 6.33
C ARG A 94 2.85 -4.37 5.41
N GLN A 95 2.21 -3.22 5.60
CA GLN A 95 1.15 -2.74 4.71
C GLN A 95 1.66 -2.46 3.29
N LEU A 96 2.82 -1.80 3.16
CA LEU A 96 3.45 -1.53 1.87
C LEU A 96 3.86 -2.83 1.16
N SER A 97 4.53 -3.74 1.90
CA SER A 97 4.92 -5.05 1.38
C SER A 97 3.72 -5.89 0.92
N ALA A 98 2.61 -5.85 1.67
CA ALA A 98 1.37 -6.50 1.28
C ALA A 98 0.78 -5.87 0.00
N GLY A 99 0.78 -4.53 -0.12
CA GLY A 99 0.36 -3.83 -1.34
C GLY A 99 1.12 -4.34 -2.58
N MET A 100 2.45 -4.32 -2.53
CA MET A 100 3.33 -4.80 -3.59
C MET A 100 3.09 -6.29 -3.92
N SER A 101 2.87 -7.12 -2.91
CA SER A 101 2.54 -8.54 -3.11
C SER A 101 1.18 -8.73 -3.81
N GLY A 102 0.25 -7.79 -3.64
CA GLY A 102 -1.04 -7.76 -4.33
C GLY A 102 -0.87 -7.48 -5.81
N GLU A 103 -0.13 -6.42 -6.14
CA GLU A 103 0.23 -6.05 -7.51
C GLU A 103 0.95 -7.21 -8.21
N GLN A 104 1.96 -7.79 -7.55
CA GLN A 104 2.71 -8.92 -8.11
C GLN A 104 1.81 -10.13 -8.36
N ALA A 105 0.92 -10.47 -7.43
CA ALA A 105 -0.02 -11.58 -7.62
C ALA A 105 -0.98 -11.37 -8.80
N LEU A 106 -1.37 -10.12 -9.10
CA LEU A 106 -2.14 -9.82 -10.30
C LEU A 106 -1.29 -9.98 -11.57
N ALA A 107 -0.07 -9.43 -11.58
CA ALA A 107 0.84 -9.54 -12.70
C ALA A 107 1.16 -11.00 -13.05
N ASP A 108 1.44 -11.83 -12.03
CA ASP A 108 1.69 -13.26 -12.20
C ASP A 108 0.47 -13.99 -12.78
N GLY A 109 -0.74 -13.65 -12.30
CA GLY A 109 -1.96 -14.26 -12.84
C GLY A 109 -2.30 -13.81 -14.27
N LEU A 110 -1.84 -12.63 -14.68
CA LEU A 110 -1.98 -12.11 -16.04
C LEU A 110 -0.86 -12.58 -16.99
N ALA A 111 0.15 -13.32 -16.50
CA ALA A 111 1.22 -13.87 -17.31
C ALA A 111 0.75 -14.90 -18.37
N VAL A 112 -0.52 -15.31 -18.31
CA VAL A 112 -1.18 -16.13 -19.33
C VAL A 112 -1.39 -15.37 -20.65
N LEU A 113 -1.35 -14.03 -20.61
CA LEU A 113 -1.45 -13.19 -21.79
C LEU A 113 -0.14 -13.27 -22.60
N ASP A 114 -0.27 -13.28 -23.93
CA ASP A 114 0.87 -13.31 -24.84
C ASP A 114 1.53 -11.93 -25.02
N ASP A 115 2.58 -11.89 -25.85
CA ASP A 115 3.36 -10.70 -26.17
C ASP A 115 2.63 -9.62 -26.97
N SER A 116 1.38 -9.85 -27.37
CA SER A 116 0.53 -8.80 -27.92
C SER A 116 0.05 -7.81 -26.84
N TRP A 117 0.23 -8.17 -25.57
CA TRP A 117 -0.09 -7.38 -24.40
C TRP A 117 1.15 -6.70 -23.79
N THR A 118 0.95 -5.47 -23.32
CA THR A 118 1.93 -4.70 -22.54
C THR A 118 1.29 -4.19 -21.26
N MET A 119 1.87 -4.56 -20.12
CA MET A 119 1.55 -4.02 -18.80
C MET A 119 2.52 -2.90 -18.45
N LEU A 120 1.99 -1.74 -18.08
CA LEU A 120 2.74 -0.58 -17.60
C LEU A 120 2.43 -0.41 -16.10
N ARG A 121 3.45 -0.44 -15.23
CA ARG A 121 3.30 -0.33 -13.78
C ARG A 121 3.57 1.07 -13.27
N GLY A 122 2.75 1.54 -12.32
CA GLY A 122 2.92 2.86 -11.68
C GLY A 122 2.69 4.03 -12.63
N TYR A 123 1.67 3.91 -13.51
CA TYR A 123 1.31 4.99 -14.42
C TYR A 123 0.69 6.14 -13.64
N ARG A 124 0.92 7.37 -14.12
CA ARG A 124 0.50 8.59 -13.46
C ARG A 124 0.16 9.66 -14.47
N ASN A 125 -0.92 10.41 -14.20
CA ASN A 125 -1.29 11.64 -14.91
C ASN A 125 -1.68 12.76 -13.93
N ARG A 126 -2.32 13.83 -14.41
CA ARG A 126 -2.77 14.94 -13.55
C ARG A 126 -3.86 14.56 -12.55
N ARG A 127 -4.57 13.44 -12.74
CA ARG A 127 -5.66 12.99 -11.85
C ARG A 127 -5.21 12.00 -10.78
N GLY A 128 -4.03 11.41 -10.92
CA GLY A 128 -3.49 10.50 -9.92
C GLY A 128 -2.55 9.46 -10.51
N GLU A 129 -2.41 8.37 -9.77
CA GLU A 129 -1.62 7.19 -10.12
C GLU A 129 -2.55 5.98 -10.12
N THR A 130 -2.23 4.98 -10.93
CA THR A 130 -2.89 3.66 -10.91
C THR A 130 -1.82 2.58 -10.98
N ASP A 131 -2.06 1.45 -10.31
CA ASP A 131 -1.06 0.39 -10.16
C ASP A 131 -0.64 -0.20 -11.50
N HIS A 132 -1.61 -0.49 -12.38
CA HIS A 132 -1.34 -1.04 -13.70
C HIS A 132 -2.19 -0.38 -14.79
N LEU A 133 -1.55 -0.13 -15.93
CA LEU A 133 -2.23 -0.08 -17.21
C LEU A 133 -1.93 -1.34 -18.01
N LEU A 134 -2.92 -1.86 -18.71
CA LEU A 134 -2.78 -3.00 -19.59
C LEU A 134 -3.25 -2.59 -20.99
N VAL A 135 -2.34 -2.66 -21.97
CA VAL A 135 -2.60 -2.36 -23.39
C VAL A 135 -2.50 -3.64 -24.18
N GLY A 136 -3.54 -3.99 -24.94
CA GLY A 136 -3.55 -5.20 -25.73
C GLY A 136 -4.51 -5.15 -26.90
N PRO A 137 -4.71 -6.27 -27.61
CA PRO A 137 -5.59 -6.34 -28.78
C PRO A 137 -7.00 -5.85 -28.47
N THR A 138 -7.49 -6.07 -27.25
CA THR A 138 -8.86 -5.69 -26.87
C THR A 138 -9.00 -4.31 -26.20
N GLY A 139 -7.96 -3.48 -26.28
CA GLY A 139 -7.99 -2.09 -25.82
C GLY A 139 -7.07 -1.81 -24.65
N VAL A 140 -7.43 -0.80 -23.85
CA VAL A 140 -6.66 -0.31 -22.71
C VAL A 140 -7.46 -0.46 -21.42
N TRP A 141 -6.81 -0.94 -20.37
CA TRP A 141 -7.37 -1.10 -19.03
C TRP A 141 -6.51 -0.35 -18.01
N ALA A 142 -7.14 0.42 -17.13
CA ALA A 142 -6.57 0.92 -15.89
C ALA A 142 -7.04 0.06 -14.73
N ILE A 143 -6.10 -0.36 -13.88
CA ILE A 143 -6.35 -1.38 -12.87
C ILE A 143 -5.78 -0.89 -11.54
N GLU A 144 -6.68 -0.77 -10.56
CA GLU A 144 -6.34 -0.54 -9.16
C GLU A 144 -6.31 -1.87 -8.40
N VAL A 145 -5.28 -2.09 -7.61
CA VAL A 145 -5.06 -3.33 -6.87
C VAL A 145 -5.08 -3.05 -5.37
N LYS A 146 -5.91 -3.79 -4.63
CA LYS A 146 -5.89 -3.76 -3.16
C LYS A 146 -5.63 -5.16 -2.62
N ARG A 147 -4.59 -5.34 -1.81
CA ARG A 147 -4.40 -6.60 -1.06
C ARG A 147 -4.98 -6.48 0.34
N ARG A 148 -6.25 -6.86 0.53
CA ARG A 148 -6.90 -6.82 1.84
C ARG A 148 -7.81 -8.02 2.07
N ARG A 149 -7.82 -8.52 3.31
CA ARG A 149 -8.75 -9.56 3.78
C ARG A 149 -10.10 -8.94 4.10
N ILE A 150 -10.93 -8.77 3.08
CA ILE A 150 -12.20 -8.04 3.18
C ILE A 150 -13.33 -8.72 2.40
N ARG A 151 -14.57 -8.40 2.76
CA ARG A 151 -15.72 -8.51 1.87
C ARG A 151 -16.02 -7.11 1.31
N LEU A 152 -15.85 -6.92 0.00
CA LEU A 152 -16.09 -5.63 -0.66
C LEU A 152 -17.51 -5.55 -1.19
N HIS A 153 -18.17 -4.42 -0.96
CA HIS A 153 -19.50 -4.11 -1.46
C HIS A 153 -19.47 -2.84 -2.31
N VAL A 154 -20.22 -2.85 -3.41
CA VAL A 154 -20.32 -1.74 -4.36
C VAL A 154 -21.77 -1.61 -4.84
N ILE A 155 -22.38 -0.44 -4.69
CA ILE A 155 -23.68 -0.12 -5.29
C ILE A 155 -23.54 1.25 -5.96
N GLY A 156 -23.46 1.28 -7.29
CA GLY A 156 -23.13 2.53 -8.00
C GLY A 156 -21.78 3.08 -7.54
N GLU A 157 -21.81 4.30 -7.00
CA GLU A 157 -20.65 5.01 -6.45
C GLU A 157 -20.46 4.77 -4.94
N GLN A 158 -21.29 3.97 -4.29
CA GLN A 158 -21.16 3.64 -2.88
C GLN A 158 -20.24 2.43 -2.71
N TRP A 159 -19.07 2.66 -2.11
CA TRP A 159 -18.05 1.65 -1.88
C TRP A 159 -17.76 1.49 -0.38
N TRP A 160 -17.95 0.28 0.15
CA TRP A 160 -17.60 -0.04 1.54
C TRP A 160 -17.13 -1.48 1.65
N TYR A 161 -16.44 -1.79 2.74
CA TYR A 161 -15.96 -3.13 3.00
C TYR A 161 -16.18 -3.56 4.44
N GLU A 162 -16.31 -4.87 4.60
CA GLU A 162 -16.22 -5.55 5.89
C GLU A 162 -14.81 -6.12 6.03
N LYS A 163 -14.10 -5.77 7.10
CA LYS A 163 -12.83 -6.41 7.45
C LYS A 163 -13.09 -7.79 8.02
N LEU A 164 -12.38 -8.81 7.51
CA LEU A 164 -12.62 -10.19 7.90
C LEU A 164 -11.50 -10.74 8.80
N THR A 165 -11.87 -11.55 9.79
CA THR A 165 -10.92 -12.41 10.50
C THR A 165 -10.40 -13.53 9.60
N ALA A 166 -9.41 -14.30 10.08
CA ALA A 166 -8.95 -15.51 9.40
C ALA A 166 -10.06 -16.55 9.19
N GLN A 167 -11.07 -16.56 10.08
CA GLN A 167 -12.24 -17.42 10.03
C GLN A 167 -13.38 -16.83 9.19
N GLY A 168 -13.18 -15.66 8.55
CA GLY A 168 -14.18 -15.03 7.69
C GLY A 168 -15.28 -14.26 8.41
N ARG A 169 -15.11 -13.94 9.71
CA ARG A 169 -16.07 -13.13 10.47
C ARG A 169 -15.80 -11.65 10.27
N CYS A 170 -16.84 -10.83 10.16
CA CYS A 170 -16.71 -9.37 10.10
C CYS A 170 -16.23 -8.83 11.46
N THR A 171 -15.22 -7.96 11.45
CA THR A 171 -14.73 -7.25 12.64
C THR A 171 -15.00 -5.75 12.58
N GLU A 172 -15.17 -5.19 11.39
CA GLU A 172 -15.23 -3.76 11.16
C GLU A 172 -15.90 -3.50 9.81
N VAL A 173 -16.67 -2.43 9.71
CA VAL A 173 -17.21 -1.91 8.45
C VAL A 173 -16.66 -0.52 8.22
N ALA A 174 -16.12 -0.26 7.04
CA ALA A 174 -15.53 1.02 6.70
C ALA A 174 -15.75 1.38 5.22
N ALA A 175 -15.70 2.68 4.92
CA ALA A 175 -15.74 3.17 3.55
C ALA A 175 -14.48 2.74 2.77
N ALA A 176 -14.65 2.29 1.52
CA ALA A 176 -13.56 1.93 0.62
C ALA A 176 -13.05 3.19 -0.11
N VAL A 177 -12.34 4.04 0.63
CA VAL A 177 -11.79 5.32 0.14
C VAL A 177 -10.25 5.39 0.32
N ASP A 178 -9.58 6.27 -0.41
CA ASP A 178 -8.19 6.71 -0.10
C ASP A 178 -8.17 7.74 1.03
N ALA A 179 -6.96 8.18 1.40
CA ALA A 179 -6.75 9.24 2.39
C ALA A 179 -7.36 10.60 1.99
N GLY A 180 -7.65 10.81 0.70
CA GLY A 180 -8.32 12.01 0.18
C GLY A 180 -9.85 11.87 0.13
N GLY A 181 -10.41 10.76 0.60
CA GLY A 181 -11.86 10.49 0.59
C GLY A 181 -12.41 10.03 -0.76
N ARG A 182 -11.57 9.80 -1.78
CA ARG A 182 -12.04 9.25 -3.07
C ARG A 182 -12.25 7.76 -2.94
N THR A 183 -13.38 7.26 -3.44
CA THR A 183 -13.64 5.81 -3.50
C THR A 183 -12.58 5.11 -4.34
N TRP A 184 -12.39 3.80 -4.11
CA TRP A 184 -11.45 3.00 -4.91
C TRP A 184 -11.83 2.99 -6.39
N GLY A 185 -13.12 2.98 -6.72
CA GLY A 185 -13.60 3.13 -8.10
C GLY A 185 -13.22 4.48 -8.70
N ARG A 186 -13.46 5.57 -7.98
CA ARG A 186 -13.13 6.92 -8.45
C ARG A 186 -11.63 7.15 -8.65
N GLN A 187 -10.76 6.54 -7.83
CA GLN A 187 -9.31 6.61 -8.02
C GLN A 187 -8.88 6.16 -9.42
N VAL A 188 -9.39 5.03 -9.88
CA VAL A 188 -9.05 4.49 -11.20
C VAL A 188 -9.83 5.18 -12.32
N THR A 189 -11.10 5.53 -12.09
CA THR A 189 -11.94 6.19 -13.12
C THR A 189 -11.46 7.60 -13.44
N ASP A 190 -11.03 8.40 -12.46
CA ASP A 190 -10.50 9.73 -12.71
C ASP A 190 -9.21 9.67 -13.57
N VAL A 191 -8.32 8.70 -13.28
CA VAL A 191 -7.08 8.47 -14.05
C VAL A 191 -7.41 7.98 -15.47
N ALA A 192 -8.32 7.01 -15.59
CA ALA A 192 -8.71 6.43 -16.88
C ALA A 192 -9.40 7.46 -17.80
N ALA A 193 -10.30 8.27 -17.27
CA ALA A 193 -11.01 9.30 -18.05
C ALA A 193 -10.04 10.37 -18.60
N ASP A 194 -9.05 10.76 -17.80
CA ASP A 194 -8.00 11.67 -18.24
C ASP A 194 -7.11 11.06 -19.32
N LEU A 195 -6.67 9.81 -19.13
CA LEU A 195 -5.91 9.09 -20.14
C LEU A 195 -6.70 8.91 -21.45
N ALA A 196 -7.99 8.58 -21.37
CA ALA A 196 -8.84 8.46 -22.56
C ALA A 196 -8.93 9.78 -23.33
N THR A 197 -9.04 10.91 -22.61
CA THR A 197 -9.04 12.26 -23.21
C THR A 197 -7.69 12.55 -23.89
N TRP A 198 -6.58 12.21 -23.23
CA TRP A 198 -5.23 12.36 -23.79
C TRP A 198 -5.05 11.53 -25.06
N LEU A 199 -5.46 10.25 -25.05
CA LEU A 199 -5.38 9.38 -26.23
C LEU A 199 -6.24 9.91 -27.38
N ALA A 200 -7.46 10.38 -27.10
CA ALA A 200 -8.34 10.96 -28.10
C ALA A 200 -7.73 12.21 -28.76
N HIS A 201 -7.10 13.10 -27.98
CA HIS A 201 -6.37 14.25 -28.52
C HIS A 201 -5.18 13.86 -29.41
N ASN A 202 -4.63 12.66 -29.24
CA ASN A 202 -3.55 12.12 -30.05
C ASN A 202 -4.05 11.13 -31.13
N GLY A 203 -5.33 11.21 -31.51
CA GLY A 203 -5.90 10.44 -32.63
C GLY A 203 -6.43 9.04 -32.28
N HIS A 204 -6.42 8.65 -31.01
CA HIS A 204 -6.86 7.34 -30.53
C HIS A 204 -8.14 7.46 -29.68
N SER A 205 -9.30 7.54 -30.34
CA SER A 205 -10.60 7.60 -29.67
C SER A 205 -11.06 6.22 -29.23
N LEU A 206 -10.70 5.83 -28.01
CA LEU A 206 -11.12 4.57 -27.39
C LEU A 206 -11.33 4.74 -25.88
N PRO A 207 -12.24 3.96 -25.27
CA PRO A 207 -12.41 3.98 -23.82
C PRO A 207 -11.21 3.32 -23.13
N VAL A 208 -10.72 3.94 -22.05
CA VAL A 208 -9.85 3.27 -21.08
C VAL A 208 -10.75 2.60 -20.05
N ARG A 209 -10.80 1.27 -20.06
CA ARG A 209 -11.64 0.49 -19.15
C ARG A 209 -11.04 0.46 -17.75
N THR A 210 -11.86 0.27 -16.73
CA THR A 210 -11.44 0.32 -15.33
C THR A 210 -11.68 -0.99 -14.61
N ALA A 211 -10.73 -1.38 -13.77
CA ALA A 211 -10.86 -2.53 -12.90
C ALA A 211 -10.37 -2.22 -11.49
N VAL A 212 -11.07 -2.75 -10.49
CA VAL A 212 -10.61 -2.80 -9.10
C VAL A 212 -10.47 -4.26 -8.68
N MET A 213 -9.22 -4.66 -8.38
CA MET A 213 -8.85 -6.04 -8.09
C MET A 213 -8.41 -6.20 -6.64
N ILE A 214 -9.13 -7.03 -5.89
CA ILE A 214 -8.83 -7.32 -4.48
C ILE A 214 -8.04 -8.62 -4.38
N MET A 215 -6.71 -8.50 -4.40
CA MET A 215 -5.77 -9.62 -4.58
C MET A 215 -5.36 -10.27 -3.26
N HIS A 216 -6.33 -10.82 -2.54
CA HIS A 216 -6.12 -11.57 -1.31
C HIS A 216 -6.94 -12.87 -1.31
N GLU A 217 -6.35 -13.99 -0.89
CA GLU A 217 -6.95 -15.34 -0.98
C GLU A 217 -8.31 -15.48 -0.26
N GLN A 218 -8.47 -14.75 0.85
CA GLN A 218 -9.71 -14.67 1.63
C GLN A 218 -10.59 -13.46 1.29
N ALA A 219 -10.24 -12.65 0.28
CA ALA A 219 -11.12 -11.57 -0.16
C ALA A 219 -12.39 -12.13 -0.81
N ARG A 220 -13.51 -11.47 -0.57
CA ARG A 220 -14.82 -11.84 -1.11
C ARG A 220 -15.50 -10.60 -1.70
N LEU A 221 -16.34 -10.82 -2.68
CA LEU A 221 -17.32 -9.81 -3.09
C LEU A 221 -18.60 -10.06 -2.29
N GLY A 222 -19.16 -9.01 -1.72
CA GLY A 222 -20.49 -8.97 -1.15
C GLY A 222 -21.49 -8.52 -2.21
N ARG A 223 -22.32 -7.54 -1.87
CA ARG A 223 -23.29 -6.95 -2.80
C ARG A 223 -22.55 -6.07 -3.81
N CYS A 224 -22.68 -6.39 -5.11
CA CYS A 224 -22.07 -5.64 -6.20
C CYS A 224 -23.13 -5.36 -7.27
N GLU A 225 -23.63 -4.14 -7.32
CA GLU A 225 -24.72 -3.72 -8.21
C GLU A 225 -24.32 -2.47 -8.97
N SER A 226 -24.34 -2.54 -10.30
CA SER A 226 -24.05 -1.43 -11.21
C SER A 226 -22.83 -0.58 -10.80
N PRO A 227 -21.65 -1.20 -10.59
CA PRO A 227 -20.46 -0.45 -10.17
C PRO A 227 -20.10 0.64 -11.19
N ASP A 228 -19.52 1.73 -10.71
CA ASP A 228 -18.97 2.84 -11.51
C ASP A 228 -17.65 2.50 -12.22
N VAL A 229 -17.25 1.22 -12.20
CA VAL A 229 -16.09 0.65 -12.91
C VAL A 229 -16.51 -0.54 -13.76
N ASN A 230 -15.71 -0.89 -14.78
CA ASN A 230 -16.05 -2.01 -15.66
C ASN A 230 -15.92 -3.38 -14.97
N VAL A 231 -14.98 -3.52 -14.03
CA VAL A 231 -14.73 -4.79 -13.32
C VAL A 231 -14.43 -4.55 -11.85
N VAL A 232 -15.08 -5.33 -10.98
CA VAL A 232 -14.66 -5.53 -9.59
C VAL A 232 -14.41 -7.02 -9.40
N GLY A 233 -13.21 -7.40 -8.96
CA GLY A 233 -12.82 -8.80 -8.89
C GLY A 233 -11.94 -9.14 -7.71
N THR A 234 -12.03 -10.38 -7.22
CA THR A 234 -11.11 -10.94 -6.21
C THR A 234 -10.18 -12.01 -6.79
N ARG A 235 -10.33 -12.31 -8.08
CA ARG A 235 -9.60 -13.34 -8.81
C ARG A 235 -9.29 -12.82 -10.21
N VAL A 236 -8.10 -13.13 -10.72
CA VAL A 236 -7.64 -12.66 -12.04
C VAL A 236 -8.57 -13.09 -13.17
N VAL A 237 -9.20 -14.27 -13.05
CA VAL A 237 -10.16 -14.78 -14.04
C VAL A 237 -11.32 -13.82 -14.33
N HIS A 238 -11.76 -13.00 -13.34
CA HIS A 238 -12.82 -12.02 -13.58
C HIS A 238 -12.36 -10.92 -14.55
N LEU A 239 -11.09 -10.50 -14.46
CA LEU A 239 -10.50 -9.52 -15.37
C LEU A 239 -10.27 -10.14 -16.77
N LEU A 240 -9.77 -11.37 -16.83
CA LEU A 240 -9.57 -12.08 -18.10
C LEU A 240 -10.89 -12.24 -18.89
N TRP A 241 -11.98 -12.64 -18.22
CA TRP A 241 -13.30 -12.71 -18.87
C TRP A 241 -13.79 -11.36 -19.37
N ALA A 242 -13.47 -10.27 -18.67
CA ALA A 242 -13.85 -8.93 -19.10
C ALA A 242 -13.00 -8.46 -20.29
N ILE A 243 -11.72 -8.83 -20.33
CA ILE A 243 -10.81 -8.61 -21.45
C ILE A 243 -11.31 -9.34 -22.71
N GLU A 244 -11.71 -10.61 -22.58
CA GLU A 244 -12.21 -11.44 -23.68
C GLU A 244 -13.53 -10.92 -24.27
N ARG A 245 -14.39 -10.35 -23.43
CA ARG A 245 -15.69 -9.79 -23.86
C ARG A 245 -15.59 -8.42 -24.52
N SER A 246 -14.39 -7.83 -24.54
CA SER A 246 -14.21 -6.52 -25.13
C SER A 246 -14.19 -6.58 -26.66
N ALA A 247 -15.04 -5.77 -27.28
CA ALA A 247 -15.18 -5.69 -28.74
C ALA A 247 -14.17 -4.73 -29.43
N THR A 248 -13.30 -4.05 -28.68
CA THR A 248 -12.29 -3.17 -29.28
C THR A 248 -11.23 -4.02 -29.95
N VAL A 249 -10.75 -3.65 -31.13
CA VAL A 249 -9.65 -4.36 -31.80
C VAL A 249 -8.58 -3.35 -32.18
N LEU A 250 -7.42 -3.44 -31.52
CA LEU A 250 -6.26 -2.60 -31.80
C LEU A 250 -5.25 -3.36 -32.64
N THR A 251 -4.82 -2.76 -33.74
CA THR A 251 -3.70 -3.28 -34.55
C THR A 251 -2.38 -3.19 -33.79
N ALA A 252 -1.38 -3.99 -34.16
CA ALA A 252 -0.08 -3.96 -33.49
C ALA A 252 0.59 -2.55 -33.52
N PRO A 253 0.57 -1.80 -34.64
CA PRO A 253 1.08 -0.43 -34.67
C PRO A 253 0.36 0.50 -33.70
N GLN A 254 -0.98 0.46 -33.65
CA GLN A 254 -1.76 1.27 -32.72
C GLN A 254 -1.40 0.98 -31.26
N ARG A 255 -1.21 -0.30 -30.90
CA ARG A 255 -0.81 -0.68 -29.53
C ARG A 255 0.54 -0.09 -29.15
N GLN A 256 1.52 -0.16 -30.06
CA GLN A 256 2.85 0.40 -29.83
C GLN A 256 2.80 1.92 -29.67
N GLU A 257 2.02 2.60 -30.51
CA GLU A 257 1.82 4.04 -30.45
C GLU A 257 1.13 4.46 -29.14
N ILE A 258 0.07 3.77 -28.73
CA ILE A 258 -0.62 4.01 -27.46
C ILE A 258 0.33 3.84 -26.27
N VAL A 259 1.15 2.77 -26.25
CA VAL A 259 2.17 2.57 -25.20
C VAL A 259 3.16 3.74 -25.17
N ALA A 260 3.62 4.22 -26.34
CA ALA A 260 4.53 5.37 -26.41
C ALA A 260 3.87 6.67 -25.90
N LEU A 261 2.59 6.90 -26.24
CA LEU A 261 1.82 8.06 -25.76
C LEU A 261 1.61 8.03 -24.25
N ILE A 262 1.31 6.86 -23.68
CA ILE A 262 1.16 6.66 -22.23
C ILE A 262 2.48 6.97 -21.51
N ARG A 263 3.61 6.49 -22.05
CA ARG A 263 4.94 6.79 -21.50
C ARG A 263 5.23 8.30 -21.51
N ARG A 264 4.91 8.98 -22.62
CA ARG A 264 5.11 10.43 -22.76
C ARG A 264 4.30 11.22 -21.74
N ASP A 265 3.02 10.86 -21.59
CA ASP A 265 2.12 11.47 -20.62
C ASP A 265 2.62 11.29 -19.18
N HIS A 266 3.05 10.07 -18.84
CA HIS A 266 3.62 9.77 -17.55
C HIS A 266 4.88 10.59 -17.24
N SER A 267 5.82 10.67 -18.19
CA SER A 267 7.04 11.47 -18.02
C SER A 267 6.71 12.93 -17.75
N PHE A 268 5.80 13.52 -18.54
CA PHE A 268 5.38 14.91 -18.38
C PHE A 268 4.78 15.19 -16.98
N HIS A 269 3.97 14.27 -16.46
CA HIS A 269 3.35 14.42 -15.14
C HIS A 269 4.23 14.02 -13.96
N SER A 270 5.29 13.25 -14.20
CA SER A 270 6.27 12.88 -13.17
C SER A 270 7.28 14.00 -12.92
N GLU A 271 7.69 14.72 -13.97
CA GLU A 271 8.65 15.84 -13.88
C GLU A 271 8.09 17.08 -13.18
N ARG A 272 6.79 17.37 -13.31
CA ARG A 272 6.14 18.56 -12.71
C ARG A 272 5.98 18.51 -11.18
N ARG A 273 6.45 17.47 -10.51
CA ARG A 273 6.48 17.36 -9.04
C ARG A 273 7.90 17.41 -8.44
N GLY A 274 8.92 17.60 -9.27
CA GLY A 274 10.31 17.87 -8.83
C GLY A 274 10.53 19.34 -8.50
#